data_AF-A0A9D2HPP4-F1
#
_entry.id   AF-A0A9D2HPP4-F1
#
_cell.length_a   1.000
_cell.length_b   1.000
_cell.length_c   1.000
_cell.angle_alpha   90.00
_cell.angle_beta   90.00
_cell.angle_gamma   90.00
#
_symmetry.space_group_name_H-M   'P 1'
#
loop_
_entity.id
_entity.type
_entity.pdbx_description
1 polymer ?
#
loop_
_entity_poly.entity_id
_entity_poly.type
_entity_poly.pdbx_seq_one_letter_code
_entity_poly.pdbx_strand_id
1 'polypeptide(L)'
;MPHAAPPDAPAAVSGRPPRPCLPDWNGKPVSLPAEAHAWRELTPGPAPDAPLLLLGLGPEAACAPLAGNGSRPAFWLDAPAMLDWRETRALPLPQGARRISADAAPALAGRCRLLFYQPGMRLFPHFWGPLLGRLDAARLRPDPDDSPAHDATGRPVLVLPGNERTLLHQELRAAAAALRLPVVSWPARPPEQPKALEALLRRLADLPGAAAPLFLSVNLRGLDAQGRVAHACRALGIRLAIWFVDMPWHVLSGLRLPWWRELPLFVTDESFLAPLRAAGARQAGFLPLAVARHMWREPAAQPSLPPLFVGRASFPDHARFFAAARQDAACLTRARGLLTEHAAAGGLPDVHWWQAALDVPGWPGMAIRQAGLGADECSRLRRAQWLAAAVRAGFVICGDAAWADLLPGANVLPPVDYYGQLPDCYARAEAVLNVTSLLLPHSLSQRHFDVWAAGGVLLSDATPGLRIFPPELVRPMRLSSPGEISARLKALRADAAGRTALCTAWRRELRARHTYAHRLLRLLQDLS
;
A
#
# COMPACT_ATOMS: atom_id res chain seq x y z
N MET A 1 13.29 19.59 53.58
CA MET A 1 12.23 20.47 53.01
C MET A 1 11.57 19.70 51.88
N PRO A 2 10.34 19.19 52.07
CA PRO A 2 9.65 18.37 51.08
C PRO A 2 9.03 19.27 50.00
N HIS A 3 9.31 18.99 48.72
CA HIS A 3 8.75 19.74 47.60
C HIS A 3 7.86 18.87 46.71
N ALA A 4 6.59 19.27 46.72
CA ALA A 4 5.58 19.26 45.65
C ALA A 4 5.11 17.92 45.07
N ALA A 5 3.86 17.60 45.40
CA ALA A 5 2.98 16.69 44.69
C ALA A 5 2.79 17.12 43.21
N PRO A 6 2.51 16.18 42.29
CA PRO A 6 2.25 16.49 40.89
C PRO A 6 0.95 17.30 40.73
N PRO A 7 0.83 18.13 39.68
CA PRO A 7 -0.33 19.00 39.49
C PRO A 7 -1.61 18.21 39.24
N ASP A 8 -2.67 18.65 39.93
CA ASP A 8 -4.02 18.13 39.80
C ASP A 8 -4.50 18.14 38.34
N ALA A 9 -5.11 17.02 37.95
CA ALA A 9 -5.86 16.88 36.72
C ALA A 9 -6.95 17.97 36.65
N PRO A 10 -7.25 18.53 35.46
CA PRO A 10 -8.27 19.55 35.33
C PRO A 10 -9.62 19.01 35.77
N ALA A 11 -10.27 19.75 36.67
CA ALA A 11 -11.60 19.46 37.18
C ALA A 11 -12.60 19.23 36.03
N ALA A 12 -13.29 18.09 36.08
CA ALA A 12 -14.30 17.70 35.12
C ALA A 12 -15.50 18.65 35.18
N VAL A 13 -15.58 19.58 34.24
CA VAL A 13 -16.80 20.32 33.94
C VAL A 13 -17.72 19.41 33.11
N SER A 14 -18.69 18.76 33.76
CA SER A 14 -20.08 18.53 33.29
C SER A 14 -20.71 17.33 34.02
N GLY A 15 -21.87 17.54 34.63
CA GLY A 15 -22.65 16.55 35.39
C GLY A 15 -23.33 15.47 34.54
N ARG A 16 -22.64 14.89 33.55
CA ARG A 16 -23.09 13.68 32.86
C ARG A 16 -22.38 12.45 33.46
N PRO A 17 -23.09 11.34 33.71
CA PRO A 17 -22.43 10.11 34.13
C PRO A 17 -21.38 9.69 33.09
N PRO A 18 -20.24 9.11 33.52
CA PRO A 18 -19.18 8.69 32.62
C PRO A 18 -19.74 7.67 31.63
N ARG A 19 -19.56 7.95 30.33
CA ARG A 19 -20.01 7.03 29.27
C ARG A 19 -19.26 5.70 29.40
N PRO A 20 -19.96 4.56 29.24
CA PRO A 20 -19.29 3.27 29.25
C PRO A 20 -18.26 3.18 28.12
N CYS A 21 -17.15 2.49 28.38
CA CYS A 21 -16.06 2.30 27.42
C CYS A 21 -15.70 0.82 27.29
N LEU A 22 -15.26 0.44 26.10
CA LEU A 22 -14.67 -0.86 25.80
C LEU A 22 -13.32 -0.66 25.10
N PRO A 23 -12.31 -1.52 25.33
CA PRO A 23 -11.09 -1.50 24.52
C PRO A 23 -11.42 -1.83 23.06
N ASP A 24 -10.83 -1.09 22.13
CA ASP A 24 -10.89 -1.42 20.71
C ASP A 24 -9.95 -2.57 20.35
N TRP A 25 -9.93 -2.93 19.06
CA TRP A 25 -9.07 -3.97 18.51
C TRP A 25 -7.57 -3.76 18.80
N ASN A 26 -7.15 -2.55 19.15
CA ASN A 26 -5.77 -2.19 19.50
C ASN A 26 -5.63 -1.78 20.98
N GLY A 27 -6.58 -2.19 21.83
CA GLY A 27 -6.56 -1.95 23.27
C GLY A 27 -6.85 -0.50 23.69
N LYS A 28 -7.17 0.41 22.76
CA LYS A 28 -7.48 1.81 23.11
C LYS A 28 -8.94 1.90 23.58
N PRO A 29 -9.22 2.63 24.67
CA PRO A 29 -10.60 2.80 25.13
C PRO A 29 -11.43 3.55 24.09
N VAL A 30 -12.62 3.03 23.80
CA VAL A 30 -13.63 3.63 22.93
C VAL A 30 -14.92 3.78 23.73
N SER A 31 -15.41 5.01 23.78
CA SER A 31 -16.71 5.30 24.37
C SER A 31 -17.84 4.65 23.58
N LEU A 32 -18.84 4.16 24.30
CA LEU A 32 -20.07 3.62 23.75
C LEU A 32 -21.14 4.71 23.83
N PRO A 33 -21.37 5.48 22.75
CA PRO A 33 -22.50 6.40 22.68
C PRO A 33 -23.82 5.63 22.66
N ALA A 34 -24.84 6.20 23.29
CA ALA A 34 -26.21 5.68 23.32
C ALA A 34 -27.17 6.50 22.44
N GLU A 35 -26.70 7.64 21.93
CA GLU A 35 -27.51 8.54 21.13
C GLU A 35 -27.79 7.97 19.74
N ALA A 36 -28.93 8.34 19.14
CA ALA A 36 -29.39 7.77 17.87
C ALA A 36 -28.39 7.90 16.71
N HIS A 37 -27.58 8.95 16.69
CA HIS A 37 -26.57 9.17 15.67
C HIS A 37 -25.42 8.14 15.68
N ALA A 38 -25.29 7.33 16.76
CA ALA A 38 -24.34 6.24 16.82
C ALA A 38 -24.75 5.04 15.94
N TRP A 39 -26.01 5.01 15.51
CA TRP A 39 -26.53 4.05 14.55
C TRP A 39 -26.66 4.71 13.19
N ARG A 40 -26.23 3.99 12.15
CA ARG A 40 -26.32 4.45 10.76
C ARG A 40 -27.05 3.42 9.93
N GLU A 41 -28.02 3.89 9.14
CA GLU A 41 -28.66 3.08 8.12
C GLU A 41 -27.66 2.80 7.00
N LEU A 42 -27.42 1.51 6.70
CA LEU A 42 -26.28 1.13 5.88
C LEU A 42 -26.42 1.43 4.39
N THR A 43 -27.63 1.64 3.87
CA THR A 43 -28.03 2.08 2.50
C THR A 43 -29.57 2.09 2.42
N PRO A 44 -30.22 2.75 1.42
CA PRO A 44 -31.67 2.74 1.33
C PRO A 44 -32.15 1.29 1.18
N GLY A 45 -32.81 0.80 2.22
CA GLY A 45 -33.40 -0.53 2.23
C GLY A 45 -34.66 -0.59 1.34
N PRO A 46 -35.39 -1.71 1.43
CA PRO A 46 -36.76 -1.80 0.92
C PRO A 46 -37.66 -0.69 1.49
N ALA A 47 -38.94 -0.66 1.09
CA ALA A 47 -39.90 0.37 1.47
C ALA A 47 -39.88 0.72 2.98
N PRO A 48 -40.25 1.95 3.39
CA PRO A 48 -40.09 2.44 4.76
C PRO A 48 -40.70 1.55 5.86
N ASP A 49 -41.66 0.70 5.51
CA ASP A 49 -42.40 -0.27 6.31
C ASP A 49 -41.74 -1.66 6.42
N ALA A 50 -40.63 -1.89 5.72
CA ALA A 50 -39.92 -3.17 5.76
C ALA A 50 -39.35 -3.47 7.17
N PRO A 51 -39.25 -4.76 7.55
CA PRO A 51 -38.74 -5.16 8.85
C PRO A 51 -37.33 -4.62 9.11
N LEU A 52 -37.07 -4.22 10.36
CA LEU A 52 -35.77 -3.70 10.76
C LEU A 52 -34.88 -4.81 11.34
N LEU A 53 -33.66 -4.93 10.79
CA LEU A 53 -32.57 -5.71 11.36
C LEU A 53 -31.54 -4.77 12.00
N LEU A 54 -31.44 -4.86 13.32
CA LEU A 54 -30.48 -4.12 14.13
C LEU A 54 -29.15 -4.87 14.23
N LEU A 55 -28.09 -4.22 13.77
CA LEU A 55 -26.72 -4.73 13.76
C LEU A 55 -25.93 -3.99 14.85
N GLY A 56 -25.87 -4.58 16.04
CA GLY A 56 -25.25 -3.99 17.22
C GLY A 56 -26.27 -3.23 18.09
N LEU A 57 -26.34 -3.62 19.37
CA LEU A 57 -27.29 -3.10 20.36
C LEU A 57 -26.76 -1.86 21.09
N GLY A 58 -25.47 -1.55 21.01
CA GLY A 58 -24.86 -0.44 21.74
C GLY A 58 -24.85 -0.64 23.26
N PRO A 59 -24.83 0.43 24.07
CA PRO A 59 -24.76 0.36 25.54
C PRO A 59 -26.12 0.45 26.25
N GLU A 60 -27.20 0.83 25.57
CA GLU A 60 -28.53 0.99 26.17
C GLU A 60 -29.56 0.07 25.47
N ALA A 61 -30.72 -0.12 26.08
CA ALA A 61 -31.78 -1.00 25.56
C ALA A 61 -32.74 -0.31 24.59
N ALA A 62 -32.69 1.02 24.49
CA ALA A 62 -33.65 1.80 23.73
C ALA A 62 -33.40 1.69 22.22
N CYS A 63 -33.86 0.58 21.62
CA CYS A 63 -33.91 0.41 20.17
C CYS A 63 -35.11 1.14 19.54
N ALA A 64 -36.12 1.49 20.35
CA ALA A 64 -37.38 2.08 19.91
C ALA A 64 -37.28 3.49 19.28
N PRO A 65 -36.42 4.42 19.76
CA PRO A 65 -36.25 5.74 19.13
C PRO A 65 -35.39 5.69 17.85
N LEU A 66 -34.68 4.58 17.60
CA LEU A 66 -33.63 4.50 16.57
C LEU A 66 -34.17 4.25 15.14
N ALA A 67 -35.41 3.81 15.00
CA ALA A 67 -35.94 3.30 13.73
C ALA A 67 -36.58 4.36 12.82
N GLY A 68 -36.97 5.51 13.38
CA GLY A 68 -37.91 6.44 12.72
C GLY A 68 -39.29 5.79 12.51
N ASN A 69 -40.36 6.60 12.49
CA ASN A 69 -41.73 6.15 12.20
C ASN A 69 -42.32 5.03 13.07
N GLY A 70 -41.81 4.81 14.30
CA GLY A 70 -42.38 3.82 15.24
C GLY A 70 -42.17 2.35 14.85
N SER A 71 -41.39 2.05 13.81
CA SER A 71 -41.06 0.67 13.41
C SER A 71 -40.19 -0.01 14.47
N ARG A 72 -40.63 -1.16 15.01
CA ARG A 72 -39.82 -1.92 15.98
C ARG A 72 -38.84 -2.84 15.24
N PRO A 73 -37.62 -3.09 15.79
CA PRO A 73 -36.74 -4.10 15.24
C PRO A 73 -37.46 -5.45 15.20
N ALA A 74 -37.46 -6.10 14.04
CA ALA A 74 -37.95 -7.48 13.90
C ALA A 74 -36.83 -8.47 14.23
N PHE A 75 -35.58 -8.09 13.90
CA PHE A 75 -34.40 -8.92 14.09
C PHE A 75 -33.25 -8.14 14.73
N TRP A 76 -32.38 -8.82 15.46
CA TRP A 76 -31.15 -8.23 15.97
C TRP A 76 -30.02 -9.24 16.09
N LEU A 77 -28.79 -8.75 16.02
CA LEU A 77 -27.58 -9.49 16.38
C LEU A 77 -26.50 -8.52 16.89
N ASP A 78 -25.55 -9.05 17.65
CA ASP A 78 -24.36 -8.30 18.09
C ASP A 78 -23.13 -9.22 18.09
N ALA A 79 -21.95 -8.63 18.23
CA ALA A 79 -20.72 -9.36 18.45
C ALA A 79 -20.77 -10.11 19.80
N PRO A 80 -20.29 -11.36 19.88
CA PRO A 80 -20.33 -12.15 21.12
C PRO A 80 -19.78 -11.40 22.34
N ALA A 81 -18.61 -10.77 22.21
CA ALA A 81 -18.00 -10.00 23.29
C ALA A 81 -18.83 -8.79 23.76
N MET A 82 -19.65 -8.19 22.88
CA MET A 82 -20.60 -7.15 23.29
C MET A 82 -21.76 -7.75 24.09
N LEU A 83 -22.24 -8.92 23.71
CA LEU A 83 -23.32 -9.61 24.43
C LEU A 83 -22.87 -9.99 25.83
N ASP A 84 -21.66 -10.55 25.98
CA ASP A 84 -21.08 -10.87 27.29
C ASP A 84 -20.95 -9.61 28.17
N TRP A 85 -20.48 -8.50 27.59
CA TRP A 85 -20.37 -7.21 28.27
C TRP A 85 -21.72 -6.64 28.71
N ARG A 86 -22.79 -6.87 27.93
CA ARG A 86 -24.15 -6.44 28.27
C ARG A 86 -24.77 -7.34 29.35
N GLU A 87 -24.54 -8.64 29.26
CA GLU A 87 -25.04 -9.63 30.23
C GLU A 87 -24.47 -9.38 31.63
N THR A 88 -23.15 -9.13 31.73
CA THR A 88 -22.49 -8.77 33.00
C THR A 88 -23.02 -7.50 33.65
N ARG A 89 -23.75 -6.66 32.89
CA ARG A 89 -24.38 -5.41 33.36
C ARG A 89 -25.90 -5.49 33.43
N ALA A 90 -26.49 -6.66 33.22
CA ALA A 90 -27.93 -6.88 33.19
C ALA A 90 -28.68 -5.89 32.28
N LEU A 91 -28.08 -5.53 31.14
CA LEU A 91 -28.69 -4.57 30.21
C LEU A 91 -29.85 -5.22 29.44
N PRO A 92 -31.01 -4.56 29.29
CA PRO A 92 -32.16 -5.17 28.66
C PRO A 92 -31.91 -5.49 27.17
N LEU A 93 -32.55 -6.56 26.68
CA LEU A 93 -32.58 -6.93 25.27
C LEU A 93 -33.81 -6.34 24.56
N PRO A 94 -33.78 -6.19 23.23
CA PRO A 94 -34.93 -5.69 22.48
C PRO A 94 -36.14 -6.64 22.61
N GLN A 95 -37.21 -6.18 23.27
CA GLN A 95 -38.44 -6.97 23.43
C GLN A 95 -39.19 -7.11 22.10
N GLY A 96 -39.71 -8.31 21.83
CA GLY A 96 -40.48 -8.61 20.61
C GLY A 96 -39.64 -8.77 19.33
N ALA A 97 -38.31 -8.62 19.41
CA ALA A 97 -37.39 -8.80 18.29
C ALA A 97 -36.65 -10.14 18.39
N ARG A 98 -36.54 -10.87 17.27
CA ARG A 98 -35.86 -12.17 17.23
C ARG A 98 -34.35 -12.01 17.10
N ARG A 99 -33.58 -12.62 18.01
CA ARG A 99 -32.13 -12.76 17.85
C ARG A 99 -31.82 -13.64 16.64
N ILE A 100 -30.88 -13.23 15.80
CA ILE A 100 -30.39 -14.03 14.67
C ILE A 100 -28.87 -14.25 14.76
N SER A 101 -28.38 -15.28 14.09
CA SER A 101 -26.93 -15.51 13.94
C SER A 101 -26.33 -14.65 12.83
N ALA A 102 -25.01 -14.46 12.87
CA ALA A 102 -24.27 -13.78 11.80
C ALA A 102 -24.38 -14.50 10.44
N ASP A 103 -24.60 -15.82 10.43
CA ASP A 103 -24.75 -16.61 9.20
C ASP A 103 -26.16 -16.56 8.62
N ALA A 104 -27.18 -16.35 9.45
CA ALA A 104 -28.56 -16.15 9.00
C ALA A 104 -28.83 -14.73 8.49
N ALA A 105 -28.02 -13.74 8.92
CA ALA A 105 -28.24 -12.33 8.59
C ALA A 105 -28.23 -11.99 7.09
N PRO A 106 -27.34 -12.55 6.23
CA PRO A 106 -27.35 -12.30 4.79
C PRO A 106 -28.69 -12.62 4.10
N ALA A 107 -29.37 -13.70 4.50
CA ALA A 107 -30.67 -14.07 3.94
C ALA A 107 -31.78 -13.04 4.22
N LEU A 108 -31.59 -12.17 5.21
CA LEU A 108 -32.51 -11.10 5.58
C LEU A 108 -32.11 -9.74 4.98
N ALA A 109 -30.89 -9.60 4.47
CA ALA A 109 -30.31 -8.32 4.09
C ALA A 109 -31.10 -7.59 3.00
N GLY A 110 -31.64 -8.32 2.02
CA GLY A 110 -32.47 -7.77 0.94
C GLY A 110 -33.91 -7.44 1.35
N ARG A 111 -34.40 -7.99 2.46
CA ARG A 111 -35.80 -7.84 2.94
C ARG A 111 -35.93 -6.89 4.12
N CYS A 112 -34.81 -6.53 4.74
CA CYS A 112 -34.78 -5.69 5.93
C CYS A 112 -34.10 -4.35 5.70
N ARG A 113 -34.58 -3.33 6.42
CA ARG A 113 -33.78 -2.13 6.70
C ARG A 113 -32.65 -2.52 7.65
N LEU A 114 -31.43 -2.06 7.37
CA LEU A 114 -30.24 -2.40 8.16
C LEU A 114 -29.75 -1.18 8.91
N LEU A 115 -29.78 -1.24 10.24
CA LEU A 115 -29.29 -0.19 11.10
C LEU A 115 -28.08 -0.69 11.89
N PHE A 116 -26.93 -0.04 11.70
CA PHE A 116 -25.65 -0.51 12.24
C PHE A 116 -25.09 0.42 13.32
N TYR A 117 -24.74 -0.15 14.47
CA TYR A 117 -24.03 0.53 15.53
C TYR A 117 -22.57 0.79 15.14
N GLN A 118 -22.28 2.02 14.71
CA GLN A 118 -21.00 2.39 14.11
C GLN A 118 -19.76 2.07 14.97
N PRO A 119 -19.77 2.26 16.31
CA PRO A 119 -18.63 1.93 17.15
C PRO A 119 -18.25 0.45 17.08
N GLY A 120 -19.20 -0.43 16.78
CA GLY A 120 -18.97 -1.87 16.61
C GLY A 120 -17.82 -2.16 15.65
N MET A 121 -17.70 -1.41 14.56
CA MET A 121 -16.64 -1.63 13.56
C MET A 121 -15.24 -1.42 14.14
N ARG A 122 -15.08 -0.49 15.09
CA ARG A 122 -13.80 -0.25 15.76
C ARG A 122 -13.58 -1.21 16.91
N LEU A 123 -14.63 -1.60 17.63
CA LEU A 123 -14.54 -2.53 18.76
C LEU A 123 -14.21 -3.95 18.29
N PHE A 124 -14.94 -4.44 17.29
CA PHE A 124 -14.89 -5.83 16.84
C PHE A 124 -14.78 -5.94 15.31
N PRO A 125 -13.73 -5.38 14.68
CA PRO A 125 -13.59 -5.36 13.21
C PRO A 125 -13.58 -6.76 12.58
N HIS A 126 -13.02 -7.76 13.26
CA HIS A 126 -12.96 -9.13 12.77
C HIS A 126 -14.34 -9.81 12.70
N PHE A 127 -15.30 -9.35 13.51
CA PHE A 127 -16.69 -9.81 13.45
C PHE A 127 -17.48 -9.00 12.43
N TRP A 128 -17.46 -7.66 12.56
CA TRP A 128 -18.31 -6.78 11.78
C TRP A 128 -17.86 -6.63 10.32
N GLY A 129 -16.56 -6.55 10.05
CA GLY A 129 -16.04 -6.38 8.68
C GLY A 129 -16.53 -7.48 7.73
N PRO A 130 -16.24 -8.77 8.01
CA PRO A 130 -16.74 -9.88 7.20
C PRO A 130 -18.26 -9.96 7.12
N LEU A 131 -18.97 -9.73 8.23
CA LEU A 131 -20.43 -9.75 8.24
C LEU A 131 -21.01 -8.67 7.33
N LEU A 132 -20.57 -7.41 7.45
CA LEU A 132 -21.05 -6.34 6.59
C LEU A 132 -20.74 -6.60 5.11
N GLY A 133 -19.58 -7.18 4.80
CA GLY A 133 -19.27 -7.63 3.43
C GLY A 133 -20.26 -8.67 2.89
N ARG A 134 -20.66 -9.66 3.71
CA ARG A 134 -21.70 -10.64 3.32
C ARG A 134 -23.08 -10.01 3.16
N LEU A 135 -23.43 -9.03 3.99
CA LEU A 135 -24.69 -8.29 3.87
C LEU A 135 -24.71 -7.44 2.59
N ASP A 136 -23.60 -6.77 2.26
CA ASP A 136 -23.43 -6.03 1.01
C ASP A 136 -23.57 -7.00 -0.19
N ALA A 137 -22.86 -8.13 -0.19
CA ALA A 137 -22.94 -9.13 -1.26
C ALA A 137 -24.37 -9.67 -1.46
N ALA A 138 -25.07 -10.05 -0.39
CA ALA A 138 -26.44 -10.58 -0.47
C ALA A 138 -27.46 -9.55 -0.98
N ARG A 139 -27.21 -8.25 -0.78
CA ARG A 139 -28.05 -7.18 -1.33
C ARG A 139 -27.76 -6.91 -2.80
N LEU A 140 -26.52 -7.10 -3.21
CA LEU A 140 -26.09 -6.87 -4.58
C LEU A 140 -26.43 -8.06 -5.50
N ARG A 141 -26.45 -9.28 -4.96
CA ARG A 141 -26.89 -10.51 -5.64
C ARG A 141 -27.96 -11.21 -4.80
N PRO A 142 -29.24 -10.80 -4.93
CA PRO A 142 -30.33 -11.39 -4.16
C PRO A 142 -30.64 -12.83 -4.58
N ASP A 143 -30.30 -13.21 -5.82
CA ASP A 143 -30.38 -14.57 -6.33
C ASP A 143 -28.96 -15.14 -6.51
N PRO A 144 -28.55 -16.14 -5.72
CA PRO A 144 -27.23 -16.76 -5.86
C PRO A 144 -27.07 -17.57 -7.16
N ASP A 145 -28.17 -17.95 -7.83
CA ASP A 145 -28.15 -18.69 -9.09
C ASP A 145 -28.07 -17.75 -10.32
N ASP A 146 -28.27 -16.43 -10.12
CA ASP A 146 -28.13 -15.39 -11.16
C ASP A 146 -26.64 -15.07 -11.37
N SER A 147 -25.94 -16.03 -11.98
CA SER A 147 -24.54 -15.89 -12.35
C SER A 147 -24.42 -14.94 -13.54
N PRO A 148 -23.51 -13.93 -13.49
CA PRO A 148 -23.33 -13.01 -14.60
C PRO A 148 -23.02 -13.76 -15.90
N ALA A 149 -23.45 -13.18 -17.02
CA ALA A 149 -23.24 -13.75 -18.35
C ALA A 149 -21.78 -14.17 -18.54
N HIS A 150 -21.59 -15.42 -18.95
CA HIS A 150 -20.28 -16.03 -19.06
C HIS A 150 -19.56 -15.47 -20.30
N ASP A 151 -18.39 -14.87 -20.10
CA ASP A 151 -17.44 -14.68 -21.20
C ASP A 151 -16.78 -16.02 -21.53
N ALA A 152 -16.84 -16.41 -22.80
CA ALA A 152 -16.34 -17.69 -23.33
C ALA A 152 -14.81 -17.86 -23.21
N THR A 153 -14.07 -16.83 -22.78
CA THR A 153 -12.60 -16.91 -22.66
C THR A 153 -12.10 -17.77 -21.50
N GLY A 154 -12.93 -18.00 -20.47
CA GLY A 154 -12.53 -18.75 -19.26
C GLY A 154 -11.43 -18.09 -18.42
N ARG A 155 -11.02 -16.86 -18.73
CA ARG A 155 -9.94 -16.13 -18.04
C ARG A 155 -10.50 -15.22 -16.94
N PRO A 156 -9.76 -15.01 -15.84
CA PRO A 156 -10.19 -14.09 -14.81
C PRO A 156 -10.08 -12.64 -15.28
N VAL A 157 -11.09 -11.82 -14.95
CA VAL A 157 -11.05 -10.37 -15.14
C VAL A 157 -10.10 -9.74 -14.13
N LEU A 158 -9.25 -8.82 -14.59
CA LEU A 158 -8.39 -8.00 -13.74
C LEU A 158 -9.09 -6.67 -13.42
N VAL A 159 -9.47 -6.47 -12.17
CA VAL A 159 -9.91 -5.16 -11.66
C VAL A 159 -8.68 -4.35 -11.28
N LEU A 160 -8.46 -3.24 -11.99
CA LEU A 160 -7.27 -2.41 -11.83
C LEU A 160 -7.65 -0.97 -11.42
N PRO A 161 -7.40 -0.59 -10.16
CA PRO A 161 -7.63 0.76 -9.67
C PRO A 161 -6.73 1.82 -10.32
N GLY A 162 -7.33 2.96 -10.67
CA GLY A 162 -6.67 4.13 -11.22
C GLY A 162 -6.94 4.37 -12.71
N ASN A 163 -6.06 5.14 -13.31
CA ASN A 163 -6.06 5.52 -14.72
C ASN A 163 -4.63 5.56 -15.25
N GLU A 164 -4.43 5.95 -16.51
CA GLU A 164 -3.12 5.97 -17.17
C GLU A 164 -2.06 6.85 -16.50
N ARG A 165 -2.46 7.82 -15.65
CA ARG A 165 -1.54 8.66 -14.86
C ARG A 165 -1.15 8.03 -13.52
N THR A 166 -1.77 6.91 -13.17
CA THR A 166 -1.56 6.22 -11.90
C THR A 166 -0.32 5.32 -12.01
N LEU A 167 0.53 5.33 -10.98
CA LEU A 167 1.75 4.53 -10.91
C LEU A 167 1.45 3.04 -11.22
N LEU A 168 2.22 2.47 -12.16
CA LEU A 168 2.13 1.10 -12.68
C LEU A 168 0.87 0.75 -13.47
N HIS A 169 -0.05 1.69 -13.68
CA HIS A 169 -1.32 1.36 -14.33
C HIS A 169 -1.12 1.01 -15.80
N GLN A 170 -0.30 1.75 -16.55
CA GLN A 170 -0.03 1.45 -17.96
C GLN A 170 0.74 0.14 -18.13
N GLU A 171 1.71 -0.11 -17.26
CA GLU A 171 2.53 -1.33 -17.23
C GLU A 171 1.66 -2.57 -16.99
N LEU A 172 0.78 -2.50 -16.00
CA LEU A 172 -0.12 -3.61 -15.67
C LEU A 172 -1.20 -3.82 -16.75
N ARG A 173 -1.72 -2.75 -17.38
CA ARG A 173 -2.61 -2.88 -18.55
C ARG A 173 -1.89 -3.54 -19.73
N ALA A 174 -0.66 -3.14 -20.03
CA ALA A 174 0.12 -3.74 -21.11
C ALA A 174 0.43 -5.22 -20.83
N ALA A 175 0.75 -5.56 -19.58
CA ALA A 175 0.95 -6.93 -19.15
C ALA A 175 -0.33 -7.77 -19.23
N ALA A 176 -1.46 -7.23 -18.77
CA ALA A 176 -2.77 -7.88 -18.88
C ALA A 176 -3.15 -8.13 -20.34
N ALA A 177 -2.91 -7.18 -21.24
CA ALA A 177 -3.13 -7.34 -22.67
C ALA A 177 -2.24 -8.46 -23.27
N ALA A 178 -0.97 -8.53 -22.88
CA ALA A 178 -0.07 -9.62 -23.30
C ALA A 178 -0.54 -11.00 -22.81
N LEU A 179 -1.17 -11.03 -21.63
CA LEU A 179 -1.79 -12.22 -21.05
C LEU A 179 -3.26 -12.40 -21.45
N ARG A 180 -3.80 -11.59 -22.38
CA ARG A 180 -5.20 -11.60 -22.81
C ARG A 180 -6.20 -11.63 -21.63
N LEU A 181 -5.89 -10.91 -20.55
CA LEU A 181 -6.78 -10.74 -19.40
C LEU A 181 -7.67 -9.52 -19.65
N PRO A 182 -9.01 -9.64 -19.58
CA PRO A 182 -9.90 -8.48 -19.61
C PRO A 182 -9.59 -7.58 -18.41
N VAL A 183 -9.56 -6.26 -18.63
CA VAL A 183 -9.27 -5.28 -17.57
C VAL A 183 -10.49 -4.40 -17.33
N VAL A 184 -10.96 -4.36 -16.09
CA VAL A 184 -11.99 -3.43 -15.64
C VAL A 184 -11.35 -2.29 -14.87
N SER A 185 -11.58 -1.06 -15.31
CA SER A 185 -11.10 0.13 -14.63
C SER A 185 -11.86 0.37 -13.33
N TRP A 186 -11.13 0.65 -12.26
CA TRP A 186 -11.69 0.93 -10.93
C TRP A 186 -11.19 2.30 -10.42
N PRO A 187 -11.97 3.09 -9.66
CA PRO A 187 -11.48 4.35 -9.13
C PRO A 187 -10.28 4.15 -8.19
N ALA A 188 -9.28 5.05 -8.26
CA ALA A 188 -8.11 4.98 -7.38
C ALA A 188 -8.46 5.19 -5.89
N ARG A 189 -9.56 5.90 -5.61
CA ARG A 189 -10.09 6.14 -4.26
C ARG A 189 -11.59 5.86 -4.26
N PRO A 190 -12.08 4.96 -3.39
CA PRO A 190 -13.51 4.79 -3.19
C PRO A 190 -14.17 6.07 -2.67
N PRO A 191 -15.43 6.34 -3.03
CA PRO A 191 -16.18 7.44 -2.46
C PRO A 191 -16.50 7.19 -0.99
N GLU A 192 -16.43 8.24 -0.16
CA GLU A 192 -16.81 8.15 1.26
C GLU A 192 -18.34 8.16 1.47
N GLN A 193 -19.08 8.72 0.50
CA GLN A 193 -20.53 8.81 0.56
C GLN A 193 -21.17 7.41 0.41
N PRO A 194 -22.06 6.97 1.34
CA PRO A 194 -22.59 5.61 1.35
C PRO A 194 -23.26 5.17 0.04
N LYS A 195 -24.12 6.01 -0.55
CA LYS A 195 -24.81 5.69 -1.82
C LYS A 195 -23.84 5.51 -2.98
N ALA A 196 -22.83 6.38 -3.08
CA ALA A 196 -21.81 6.28 -4.11
C ALA A 196 -20.92 5.04 -3.91
N LEU A 197 -20.63 4.68 -2.66
CA LEU A 197 -19.88 3.45 -2.37
C LEU A 197 -20.70 2.21 -2.75
N GLU A 198 -21.99 2.17 -2.42
CA GLU A 198 -22.87 1.08 -2.82
C GLU A 198 -22.92 0.92 -4.34
N ALA A 199 -23.11 2.02 -5.07
CA ALA A 199 -23.08 2.02 -6.54
C ALA A 199 -21.75 1.49 -7.08
N LEU A 200 -20.64 1.82 -6.40
CA LEU A 200 -19.32 1.27 -6.73
C LEU A 200 -19.23 -0.24 -6.42
N LEU A 201 -19.74 -0.71 -5.27
CA LEU A 201 -19.74 -2.13 -4.91
C LEU A 201 -20.61 -2.97 -5.85
N ARG A 202 -21.73 -2.42 -6.36
CA ARG A 202 -22.56 -3.10 -7.37
C ARG A 202 -21.76 -3.48 -8.62
N ARG A 203 -20.82 -2.62 -9.03
CA ARG A 203 -19.91 -2.93 -10.15
C ARG A 203 -19.00 -4.15 -9.89
N LEU A 204 -18.76 -4.54 -8.64
CA LEU A 204 -18.05 -5.79 -8.32
C LEU A 204 -18.95 -7.01 -8.52
N ALA A 205 -20.22 -6.89 -8.14
CA ALA A 205 -21.22 -7.94 -8.34
C ALA A 205 -21.53 -8.15 -9.83
N ASP A 206 -21.41 -7.11 -10.65
CA ASP A 206 -21.66 -7.17 -12.10
C ASP A 206 -20.40 -7.54 -12.92
N LEU A 207 -19.29 -7.91 -12.27
CA LEU A 207 -18.08 -8.28 -13.01
C LEU A 207 -18.35 -9.52 -13.89
N PRO A 208 -17.97 -9.46 -15.18
CA PRO A 208 -18.16 -10.59 -16.09
C PRO A 208 -17.12 -11.69 -15.83
N GLY A 209 -17.38 -12.88 -16.37
CA GLY A 209 -16.38 -13.94 -16.53
C GLY A 209 -16.68 -15.23 -15.78
N ALA A 210 -16.25 -16.35 -16.36
CA ALA A 210 -16.44 -17.69 -15.81
C ALA A 210 -15.43 -18.07 -14.70
N ALA A 211 -14.34 -17.30 -14.55
CA ALA A 211 -13.31 -17.53 -13.53
C ALA A 211 -13.27 -16.39 -12.50
N ALA A 212 -12.90 -16.71 -11.26
CA ALA A 212 -12.85 -15.76 -10.15
C ALA A 212 -12.01 -14.51 -10.50
N PRO A 213 -12.59 -13.30 -10.51
CA PRO A 213 -11.85 -12.07 -10.83
C PRO A 213 -10.68 -11.83 -9.87
N LEU A 214 -9.68 -11.09 -10.34
CA LEU A 214 -8.55 -10.61 -9.55
C LEU A 214 -8.64 -9.10 -9.41
N PHE A 215 -8.78 -8.61 -8.18
CA PHE A 215 -8.59 -7.23 -7.79
C PHE A 215 -7.14 -7.03 -7.35
N LEU A 216 -6.37 -6.27 -8.14
CA LEU A 216 -4.97 -5.96 -7.83
C LEU A 216 -4.82 -4.51 -7.36
N SER A 217 -4.62 -4.33 -6.06
CA SER A 217 -4.44 -3.02 -5.45
C SER A 217 -2.95 -2.67 -5.33
N VAL A 218 -2.46 -1.72 -6.13
CA VAL A 218 -1.11 -1.14 -5.96
C VAL A 218 -1.16 -0.02 -4.91
N ASN A 219 -0.40 -0.14 -3.83
CA ASN A 219 -0.36 0.82 -2.70
C ASN A 219 -1.75 1.21 -2.16
N LEU A 220 -2.60 0.22 -1.87
CA LEU A 220 -3.98 0.37 -1.36
C LEU A 220 -4.96 1.14 -2.27
N ARG A 221 -4.61 1.43 -3.52
CA ARG A 221 -5.54 2.10 -4.45
C ARG A 221 -6.78 1.24 -4.67
N GLY A 222 -7.93 1.91 -4.71
CA GLY A 222 -9.23 1.27 -4.87
C GLY A 222 -9.81 0.69 -3.60
N LEU A 223 -9.10 0.75 -2.47
CA LEU A 223 -9.55 0.26 -1.16
C LEU A 223 -9.83 1.44 -0.20
N ASP A 224 -10.78 1.25 0.72
CA ASP A 224 -11.18 2.24 1.73
C ASP A 224 -10.53 1.94 3.08
N ALA A 225 -10.36 2.97 3.93
CA ALA A 225 -9.65 2.85 5.20
C ALA A 225 -10.28 1.84 6.19
N GLN A 226 -11.57 1.55 6.02
CA GLN A 226 -12.37 0.65 6.85
C GLN A 226 -12.49 -0.77 6.25
N GLY A 227 -12.08 -0.98 5.00
CA GLY A 227 -12.04 -2.30 4.37
C GLY A 227 -13.37 -2.78 3.81
N ARG A 228 -14.37 -1.91 3.61
CA ARG A 228 -15.65 -2.30 3.01
C ARG A 228 -15.47 -2.91 1.63
N VAL A 229 -14.64 -2.30 0.77
CA VAL A 229 -14.33 -2.85 -0.56
C VAL A 229 -13.66 -4.22 -0.43
N ALA A 230 -12.70 -4.36 0.49
CA ALA A 230 -11.99 -5.62 0.70
C ALA A 230 -12.92 -6.75 1.17
N HIS A 231 -13.82 -6.46 2.12
CA HIS A 231 -14.79 -7.42 2.61
C HIS A 231 -15.86 -7.77 1.56
N ALA A 232 -16.29 -6.80 0.74
CA ALA A 232 -17.19 -7.05 -0.38
C ALA A 232 -16.55 -7.95 -1.44
N CYS A 233 -15.29 -7.69 -1.83
CA CYS A 233 -14.54 -8.57 -2.73
C CYS A 233 -14.52 -10.02 -2.20
N ARG A 234 -14.16 -10.20 -0.93
CA ARG A 234 -14.13 -11.52 -0.29
C ARG A 234 -15.50 -12.21 -0.31
N ALA A 235 -16.57 -11.48 0.01
CA ALA A 235 -17.92 -12.02 0.03
C ALA A 235 -18.46 -12.37 -1.37
N LEU A 236 -18.00 -11.67 -2.41
CA LEU A 236 -18.34 -11.92 -3.82
C LEU A 236 -17.42 -12.94 -4.50
N GLY A 237 -16.48 -13.56 -3.78
CA GLY A 237 -15.52 -14.52 -4.34
C GLY A 237 -14.45 -13.90 -5.25
N ILE A 238 -14.24 -12.59 -5.15
CA ILE A 238 -13.21 -11.86 -5.89
C ILE A 238 -11.88 -11.99 -5.14
N ARG A 239 -10.85 -12.49 -5.83
CA ARG A 239 -9.50 -12.57 -5.30
C ARG A 239 -8.94 -11.17 -5.16
N LEU A 240 -8.40 -10.82 -4.00
CA LEU A 240 -7.86 -9.48 -3.73
C LEU A 240 -6.43 -9.61 -3.23
N ALA A 241 -5.51 -8.87 -3.84
CA ALA A 241 -4.13 -8.75 -3.38
C ALA A 241 -3.68 -7.29 -3.33
N ILE A 242 -2.78 -6.99 -2.38
CA ILE A 242 -2.14 -5.68 -2.25
C ILE A 242 -0.68 -5.80 -2.64
N TRP A 243 -0.23 -4.99 -3.60
CA TRP A 243 1.18 -4.88 -3.97
C TRP A 243 1.74 -3.54 -3.51
N PHE A 244 2.64 -3.57 -2.53
CA PHE A 244 3.39 -2.44 -2.04
C PHE A 244 4.64 -2.20 -2.88
N VAL A 245 4.60 -1.13 -3.66
CA VAL A 245 5.73 -0.62 -4.44
C VAL A 245 6.33 0.65 -3.84
N ASP A 246 5.65 1.24 -2.85
CA ASP A 246 6.19 2.23 -1.93
C ASP A 246 6.41 1.59 -0.54
N MET A 247 6.96 2.36 0.40
CA MET A 247 7.23 1.94 1.77
C MET A 247 5.94 1.42 2.47
N PRO A 248 5.85 0.12 2.84
CA PRO A 248 4.58 -0.50 3.27
C PRO A 248 3.93 0.19 4.46
N TRP A 249 4.70 0.60 5.47
CA TRP A 249 4.12 1.25 6.66
C TRP A 249 3.57 2.64 6.38
N HIS A 250 4.17 3.42 5.47
CA HIS A 250 3.62 4.69 5.02
C HIS A 250 2.26 4.49 4.36
N VAL A 251 2.15 3.45 3.52
CA VAL A 251 0.89 3.10 2.85
C VAL A 251 -0.15 2.61 3.87
N LEU A 252 0.20 1.65 4.73
CA LEU A 252 -0.67 1.08 5.76
C LEU A 252 -1.10 2.09 6.82
N SER A 253 -0.31 3.14 7.07
CA SER A 253 -0.70 4.22 7.98
C SER A 253 -2.04 4.84 7.58
N GLY A 254 -2.40 4.85 6.28
CA GLY A 254 -3.71 5.32 5.82
C GLY A 254 -4.91 4.49 6.31
N LEU A 255 -4.69 3.29 6.85
CA LEU A 255 -5.75 2.38 7.30
C LEU A 255 -6.12 2.58 8.76
N ARG A 256 -7.43 2.49 9.05
CA ARG A 256 -7.98 2.63 10.41
C ARG A 256 -8.18 1.27 11.11
N LEU A 257 -8.29 0.20 10.34
CA LEU A 257 -8.71 -1.13 10.81
C LEU A 257 -7.77 -2.23 10.28
N PRO A 258 -7.69 -3.39 10.96
CA PRO A 258 -6.68 -4.43 10.69
C PRO A 258 -7.02 -5.37 9.53
N TRP A 259 -8.00 -5.06 8.68
CA TRP A 259 -8.48 -5.97 7.62
C TRP A 259 -7.39 -6.38 6.62
N TRP A 260 -6.36 -5.55 6.45
CA TRP A 260 -5.21 -5.83 5.58
C TRP A 260 -4.43 -7.08 6.01
N ARG A 261 -4.47 -7.45 7.30
CA ARG A 261 -3.80 -8.63 7.86
C ARG A 261 -4.26 -9.94 7.24
N GLU A 262 -5.51 -9.97 6.77
CA GLU A 262 -6.16 -11.15 6.20
C GLU A 262 -5.95 -11.28 4.68
N LEU A 263 -5.31 -10.29 4.05
CA LEU A 263 -5.11 -10.25 2.60
C LEU A 263 -3.72 -10.74 2.20
N PRO A 264 -3.59 -11.36 1.01
CA PRO A 264 -2.30 -11.55 0.34
C PRO A 264 -1.59 -10.21 0.11
N LEU A 265 -0.43 -10.04 0.75
CA LEU A 265 0.43 -8.87 0.61
C LEU A 265 1.65 -9.22 -0.23
N PHE A 266 2.01 -8.33 -1.14
CA PHE A 266 3.23 -8.41 -1.93
C PHE A 266 4.07 -7.14 -1.73
N VAL A 267 5.39 -7.27 -1.58
CA VAL A 267 6.30 -6.13 -1.38
C VAL A 267 7.42 -6.14 -2.41
N THR A 268 7.79 -4.97 -2.93
CA THR A 268 9.00 -4.83 -3.77
C THR A 268 10.29 -4.82 -2.98
N ASP A 269 10.20 -4.80 -1.65
CA ASP A 269 11.32 -4.81 -0.72
C ASP A 269 11.10 -5.90 0.32
N GLU A 270 11.90 -6.96 0.22
CA GLU A 270 11.82 -8.13 1.07
C GLU A 270 12.17 -7.89 2.55
N SER A 271 12.84 -6.78 2.88
CA SER A 271 13.14 -6.42 4.28
C SER A 271 11.85 -6.22 5.10
N PHE A 272 10.71 -5.98 4.44
CA PHE A 272 9.41 -5.82 5.09
C PHE A 272 8.65 -7.13 5.31
N LEU A 273 9.11 -8.27 4.78
CA LEU A 273 8.37 -9.53 4.93
C LEU A 273 8.23 -9.94 6.41
N ALA A 274 9.34 -9.97 7.15
CA ALA A 274 9.31 -10.36 8.55
C ALA A 274 8.56 -9.32 9.43
N PRO A 275 8.81 -8.01 9.31
CA PRO A 275 8.04 -6.99 10.04
C PRO A 275 6.53 -7.03 9.76
N LEU A 276 6.09 -7.25 8.51
CA LEU A 276 4.66 -7.35 8.18
C LEU A 276 4.02 -8.57 8.85
N ARG A 277 4.68 -9.74 8.82
CA ARG A 277 4.21 -10.96 9.49
C ARG A 277 4.14 -10.77 11.00
N ALA A 278 5.16 -10.15 11.61
CA ALA A 278 5.16 -9.81 13.03
C ALA A 278 4.01 -8.86 13.41
N ALA A 279 3.62 -7.95 12.52
CA ALA A 279 2.46 -7.08 12.71
C ALA A 279 1.10 -7.74 12.41
N GLY A 280 1.08 -9.04 12.11
CA GLY A 280 -0.12 -9.86 11.94
C GLY A 280 -0.52 -10.16 10.50
N ALA A 281 0.31 -9.85 9.49
CA ALA A 281 0.02 -10.28 8.12
C ALA A 281 0.03 -11.80 8.01
N ARG A 282 -1.09 -12.40 7.60
CA ARG A 282 -1.18 -13.85 7.39
C ARG A 282 -0.35 -14.30 6.19
N GLN A 283 -0.31 -13.48 5.15
CA GLN A 283 0.38 -13.78 3.90
C GLN A 283 1.19 -12.55 3.47
N ALA A 284 2.50 -12.75 3.27
CA ALA A 284 3.39 -11.74 2.75
C ALA A 284 4.39 -12.41 1.80
N GLY A 285 4.44 -11.97 0.56
CA GLY A 285 5.33 -12.45 -0.49
C GLY A 285 6.18 -11.33 -1.06
N PHE A 286 7.38 -11.66 -1.54
CA PHE A 286 8.22 -10.71 -2.26
C PHE A 286 7.81 -10.67 -3.73
N LEU A 287 7.54 -9.50 -4.29
CA LEU A 287 7.26 -9.29 -5.71
C LEU A 287 7.97 -8.00 -6.17
N PRO A 288 9.17 -8.11 -6.78
CA PRO A 288 9.91 -6.94 -7.23
C PRO A 288 9.23 -6.30 -8.44
N LEU A 289 9.60 -5.04 -8.72
CA LEU A 289 9.30 -4.37 -9.99
C LEU A 289 9.81 -5.19 -11.21
N ALA A 290 9.50 -4.66 -12.38
CA ALA A 290 9.80 -5.30 -13.65
C ALA A 290 9.98 -4.27 -14.76
N VAL A 291 10.40 -4.75 -15.93
CA VAL A 291 10.56 -3.92 -17.13
C VAL A 291 9.22 -3.44 -17.66
N ALA A 292 9.09 -2.13 -17.86
CA ALA A 292 7.96 -1.55 -18.57
C ALA A 292 8.03 -1.79 -20.08
N ARG A 293 6.90 -2.09 -20.74
CA ARG A 293 6.88 -2.47 -22.17
C ARG A 293 7.49 -1.42 -23.09
N HIS A 294 7.28 -0.14 -22.82
CA HIS A 294 7.77 0.96 -23.66
C HIS A 294 9.29 1.19 -23.56
N MET A 295 9.97 0.53 -22.61
CA MET A 295 11.42 0.65 -22.43
C MET A 295 12.21 -0.16 -23.44
N TRP A 296 11.60 -1.14 -24.09
CA TRP A 296 12.29 -1.94 -25.11
C TRP A 296 12.60 -1.09 -26.34
N ARG A 297 13.86 -0.69 -26.47
CA ARG A 297 14.44 -0.03 -27.65
C ARG A 297 15.57 -0.87 -28.23
N GLU A 298 15.92 -0.57 -29.48
CA GLU A 298 17.16 -1.05 -30.06
C GLU A 298 18.33 -0.37 -29.36
N PRO A 299 19.35 -1.12 -28.91
CA PRO A 299 20.53 -0.53 -28.32
C PRO A 299 21.19 0.43 -29.31
N ALA A 300 21.68 1.57 -28.80
CA ALA A 300 22.49 2.47 -29.63
C ALA A 300 23.82 1.78 -29.99
N ALA A 301 24.29 1.97 -31.23
CA ALA A 301 25.56 1.42 -31.68
C ALA A 301 26.74 1.89 -30.82
N GLN A 302 26.72 3.16 -30.41
CA GLN A 302 27.64 3.75 -29.45
C GLN A 302 26.91 4.77 -28.58
N PRO A 303 27.38 4.99 -27.33
CA PRO A 303 26.88 6.09 -26.50
C PRO A 303 27.11 7.44 -27.18
N SER A 304 26.11 8.32 -27.12
CA SER A 304 26.20 9.69 -27.64
C SER A 304 25.82 10.74 -26.60
N LEU A 305 25.50 10.31 -25.38
CA LEU A 305 25.20 11.16 -24.23
C LEU A 305 26.22 10.85 -23.12
N PRO A 306 26.54 11.85 -22.27
CA PRO A 306 27.36 11.62 -21.10
C PRO A 306 26.68 10.59 -20.16
N PRO A 307 27.41 10.06 -19.16
CA PRO A 307 26.77 9.25 -18.15
C PRO A 307 25.71 10.08 -17.38
N LEU A 308 24.59 9.45 -17.02
CA LEU A 308 23.41 10.13 -16.50
C LEU A 308 23.01 9.65 -15.10
N PHE A 309 22.47 10.55 -14.31
CA PHE A 309 21.56 10.19 -13.23
C PHE A 309 20.19 10.78 -13.53
N VAL A 310 19.15 9.95 -13.57
CA VAL A 310 17.78 10.42 -13.80
C VAL A 310 16.93 10.19 -12.56
N GLY A 311 16.43 11.26 -11.95
CA GLY A 311 15.58 11.13 -10.77
C GLY A 311 15.28 12.46 -10.09
N ARG A 312 14.31 12.42 -9.19
CA ARG A 312 13.92 13.57 -8.38
C ARG A 312 14.73 13.65 -7.08
N ALA A 313 14.94 14.87 -6.59
CA ALA A 313 15.57 15.10 -5.29
C ALA A 313 14.63 14.71 -4.14
N SER A 314 13.33 14.97 -4.30
CA SER A 314 12.28 14.65 -3.33
C SER A 314 10.99 14.17 -4.02
N PHE A 315 10.10 13.50 -3.28
CA PHE A 315 8.79 13.09 -3.80
C PHE A 315 7.75 14.22 -3.65
N PRO A 316 6.69 14.25 -4.47
CA PRO A 316 5.66 15.29 -4.40
C PRO A 316 4.96 15.34 -3.03
N ASP A 317 4.59 16.53 -2.56
CA ASP A 317 3.93 16.75 -1.27
C ASP A 317 4.74 16.28 -0.04
N HIS A 318 6.06 16.15 -0.16
CA HIS A 318 6.95 15.70 0.94
C HIS A 318 6.69 16.43 2.27
N ALA A 319 6.70 17.76 2.25
CA ALA A 319 6.47 18.58 3.45
C ALA A 319 5.09 18.31 4.08
N ARG A 320 4.05 18.14 3.25
CA ARG A 320 2.69 17.81 3.73
C ARG A 320 2.62 16.40 4.30
N PHE A 321 3.30 15.45 3.66
CA PHE A 321 3.33 14.05 4.10
C PHE A 321 3.96 13.92 5.50
N PHE A 322 5.05 14.64 5.74
CA PHE A 322 5.81 14.64 6.99
C PHE A 322 5.48 15.80 7.95
N ALA A 323 4.39 16.55 7.73
CA ALA A 323 4.08 17.76 8.51
C ALA A 323 4.01 17.55 10.03
N ALA A 324 3.57 16.37 10.47
CA ALA A 324 3.50 15.97 11.89
C ALA A 324 4.75 15.22 12.39
N ALA A 325 5.70 14.91 11.50
CA ALA A 325 6.97 14.29 11.84
C ALA A 325 7.99 15.35 12.29
N ARG A 326 8.90 14.95 13.17
CA ARG A 326 9.96 15.74 13.81
C ARG A 326 11.21 14.88 13.83
N GLN A 327 12.36 15.48 13.52
CA GLN A 327 13.62 14.77 13.58
C GLN A 327 14.19 14.86 15.00
N ASP A 328 14.53 13.70 15.57
CA ASP A 328 15.32 13.65 16.79
C ASP A 328 16.80 13.97 16.46
N ALA A 329 17.33 15.02 17.08
CA ALA A 329 18.66 15.54 16.74
C ALA A 329 19.80 14.58 17.11
N ALA A 330 19.65 13.81 18.19
CA ALA A 330 20.64 12.83 18.62
C ALA A 330 20.67 11.64 17.65
N CYS A 331 19.50 11.12 17.26
CA CYS A 331 19.37 10.08 16.25
C CYS A 331 19.91 10.54 14.89
N LEU A 332 19.63 11.78 14.48
CA LEU A 332 20.14 12.32 13.22
C LEU A 332 21.67 12.41 13.21
N THR A 333 22.28 12.83 14.31
CA THR A 333 23.74 12.87 14.47
C THR A 333 24.34 11.47 14.33
N ARG A 334 23.77 10.48 15.03
CA ARG A 334 24.18 9.07 14.93
C ARG A 334 24.04 8.54 13.50
N ALA A 335 22.90 8.81 12.86
CA ALA A 335 22.64 8.38 11.49
C ALA A 335 23.66 8.97 10.49
N ARG A 336 24.04 10.25 10.65
CA ARG A 336 25.07 10.90 9.82
C ARG A 336 26.45 10.26 10.01
N GLY A 337 26.80 9.86 11.23
CA GLY A 337 28.02 9.09 11.50
C GLY A 337 28.06 7.79 10.70
N LEU A 338 26.96 7.02 10.72
CA LEU A 338 26.84 5.75 9.98
C LEU A 338 26.97 5.91 8.45
N LEU A 339 26.58 7.06 7.89
CA LEU A 339 26.76 7.35 6.46
C LEU A 339 28.23 7.63 6.09
N THR A 340 29.03 8.13 7.03
CA THR A 340 30.40 8.60 6.77
C THR A 340 31.43 7.49 6.97
N GLU A 341 31.29 6.70 8.03
CA GLU A 341 32.31 5.73 8.47
C GLU A 341 32.36 4.44 7.65
N HIS A 342 31.52 4.30 6.61
CA HIS A 342 31.30 3.06 5.86
C HIS A 342 30.94 1.90 6.80
N ALA A 343 29.64 1.65 7.00
CA ALA A 343 28.91 0.39 7.29
C ALA A 343 29.67 -0.94 7.53
N ALA A 344 30.87 -0.96 8.12
CA ALA A 344 31.73 -2.13 8.27
C ALA A 344 31.40 -2.91 9.55
N ALA A 345 30.53 -2.37 10.42
CA ALA A 345 30.05 -3.07 11.61
C ALA A 345 28.53 -2.97 11.88
N GLY A 346 27.81 -1.97 11.37
CA GLY A 346 26.44 -1.65 11.84
C GLY A 346 25.34 -1.40 10.79
N GLY A 347 25.62 -1.52 9.49
CA GLY A 347 24.63 -1.25 8.42
C GLY A 347 24.39 0.25 8.14
N LEU A 348 23.50 0.54 7.18
CA LEU A 348 23.08 1.91 6.84
C LEU A 348 21.90 2.35 7.74
N PRO A 349 21.72 3.66 8.00
CA PRO A 349 20.59 4.17 8.79
C PRO A 349 19.30 4.16 7.96
N ASP A 350 18.81 2.97 7.62
CA ASP A 350 17.57 2.76 6.91
C ASP A 350 16.34 2.88 7.80
N VAL A 351 15.16 2.72 7.19
CA VAL A 351 13.89 2.86 7.92
C VAL A 351 13.74 1.86 9.06
N HIS A 352 14.35 0.66 8.99
CA HIS A 352 14.33 -0.30 10.08
C HIS A 352 15.24 0.14 11.23
N TRP A 353 16.43 0.68 10.90
CA TRP A 353 17.31 1.31 11.90
C TRP A 353 16.59 2.46 12.61
N TRP A 354 15.96 3.35 11.86
CA TRP A 354 15.22 4.49 12.42
C TRP A 354 14.00 4.06 13.24
N GLN A 355 13.29 3.02 12.79
CA GLN A 355 12.16 2.48 13.52
C GLN A 355 12.60 1.93 14.89
N ALA A 356 13.71 1.20 14.92
CA ALA A 356 14.29 0.67 16.16
C ALA A 356 14.85 1.79 17.06
N ALA A 357 15.55 2.78 16.48
CA ALA A 357 16.15 3.88 17.23
C ALA A 357 15.12 4.78 17.92
N LEU A 358 13.93 4.93 17.33
CA LEU A 358 12.84 5.75 17.86
C LEU A 358 11.78 4.95 18.62
N ASP A 359 11.90 3.62 18.65
CA ASP A 359 10.90 2.70 19.22
C ASP A 359 9.46 2.99 18.75
N VAL A 360 9.28 3.14 17.44
CA VAL A 360 7.96 3.44 16.84
C VAL A 360 7.34 2.21 16.17
N PRO A 361 6.02 1.99 16.33
CA PRO A 361 5.35 0.92 15.61
C PRO A 361 5.21 1.27 14.13
N GLY A 362 5.27 0.25 13.26
CA GLY A 362 4.97 0.41 11.83
C GLY A 362 3.50 0.77 11.56
N TRP A 363 2.60 0.22 12.37
CA TRP A 363 1.15 0.45 12.33
C TRP A 363 0.53 -0.06 13.65
N PRO A 364 -0.58 0.51 14.18
CA PRO A 364 -1.42 1.57 13.62
C PRO A 364 -0.93 3.01 13.87
N GLY A 365 -1.50 3.93 13.09
CA GLY A 365 -1.28 5.37 13.23
C GLY A 365 -0.11 5.89 12.39
N MET A 366 0.29 7.13 12.65
CA MET A 366 1.28 7.85 11.85
C MET A 366 2.68 7.88 12.47
N ALA A 367 2.91 7.21 13.60
CA ALA A 367 4.19 7.29 14.33
C ALA A 367 5.39 6.88 13.45
N ILE A 368 5.20 5.90 12.56
CA ILE A 368 6.22 5.45 11.62
C ILE A 368 6.74 6.56 10.68
N ARG A 369 5.97 7.64 10.46
CA ARG A 369 6.42 8.78 9.66
C ARG A 369 7.64 9.48 10.26
N GLN A 370 7.88 9.34 11.57
CA GLN A 370 9.10 9.81 12.22
C GLN A 370 10.33 9.09 11.68
N ALA A 371 10.29 7.76 11.71
CA ALA A 371 11.36 6.92 11.17
C ALA A 371 11.49 7.10 9.65
N GLY A 372 10.36 7.21 8.95
CA GLY A 372 10.33 7.51 7.53
C GLY A 372 11.01 8.84 7.16
N LEU A 373 10.78 9.91 7.92
CA LEU A 373 11.43 11.20 7.71
C LEU A 373 12.94 11.10 7.92
N GLY A 374 13.38 10.39 8.96
CA GLY A 374 14.80 10.15 9.22
C GLY A 374 15.47 9.38 8.07
N ALA A 375 14.86 8.27 7.64
CA ALA A 375 15.40 7.44 6.56
C ALA A 375 15.36 8.15 5.19
N ASP A 376 14.35 8.99 4.93
CA ASP A 376 14.28 9.80 3.71
C ASP A 376 15.40 10.87 3.69
N GLU A 377 15.64 11.55 4.81
CA GLU A 377 16.75 12.50 4.93
C GLU A 377 18.11 11.80 4.75
N CYS A 378 18.30 10.64 5.37
CA CYS A 378 19.51 9.84 5.14
C CYS A 378 19.64 9.39 3.68
N SER A 379 18.53 9.05 3.02
CA SER A 379 18.51 8.72 1.58
C SER A 379 18.96 9.90 0.74
N ARG A 380 18.48 11.11 1.06
CA ARG A 380 18.84 12.36 0.38
C ARG A 380 20.33 12.66 0.54
N LEU A 381 20.85 12.60 1.76
CA LEU A 381 22.28 12.83 2.07
C LEU A 381 23.18 11.81 1.37
N ARG A 382 22.83 10.52 1.46
CA ARG A 382 23.57 9.44 0.78
C ARG A 382 23.58 9.65 -0.73
N ARG A 383 22.43 9.97 -1.33
CA ARG A 383 22.33 10.21 -2.77
C ARG A 383 23.16 11.41 -3.19
N ALA A 384 23.19 12.49 -2.41
CA ALA A 384 24.05 13.64 -2.67
C ALA A 384 25.55 13.25 -2.65
N GLN A 385 26.01 12.44 -1.68
CA GLN A 385 27.39 11.96 -1.64
C GLN A 385 27.78 11.15 -2.89
N TRP A 386 26.91 10.23 -3.32
CA TRP A 386 27.12 9.42 -4.53
C TRP A 386 27.14 10.29 -5.79
N LEU A 387 26.23 11.25 -5.89
CA LEU A 387 26.14 12.14 -7.05
C LEU A 387 27.28 13.15 -7.11
N ALA A 388 27.80 13.62 -5.98
CA ALA A 388 29.00 14.46 -5.95
C ALA A 388 30.23 13.72 -6.53
N ALA A 389 30.37 12.42 -6.26
CA ALA A 389 31.39 11.58 -6.89
C ALA A 389 31.09 11.35 -8.38
N ALA A 390 29.82 11.14 -8.74
CA ALA A 390 29.39 10.94 -10.12
C ALA A 390 29.65 12.19 -11.00
N VAL A 391 29.32 13.38 -10.52
CA VAL A 391 29.53 14.65 -11.23
C VAL A 391 31.03 14.86 -11.53
N ARG A 392 31.91 14.57 -10.57
CA ARG A 392 33.37 14.59 -10.79
C ARG A 392 33.83 13.57 -11.84
N ALA A 393 33.09 12.48 -12.02
CA ALA A 393 33.33 11.48 -13.05
C ALA A 393 32.65 11.81 -14.40
N GLY A 394 32.01 12.97 -14.53
CA GLY A 394 31.38 13.45 -15.75
C GLY A 394 29.88 13.14 -15.88
N PHE A 395 29.21 12.71 -14.80
CA PHE A 395 27.77 12.50 -14.84
C PHE A 395 26.99 13.81 -14.96
N VAL A 396 25.92 13.78 -15.75
CA VAL A 396 24.89 14.82 -15.83
C VAL A 396 23.64 14.36 -15.09
N ILE A 397 23.01 15.28 -14.37
CA ILE A 397 21.81 15.01 -13.58
C ILE A 397 20.59 15.45 -14.39
N CYS A 398 19.60 14.57 -14.57
CA CYS A 398 18.30 14.92 -15.14
C CYS A 398 17.24 14.81 -14.04
N GLY A 399 16.65 15.93 -13.63
CA GLY A 399 15.77 15.95 -12.48
C GLY A 399 15.16 17.32 -12.19
N ASP A 400 14.54 17.44 -11.02
CA ASP A 400 13.97 18.71 -10.56
C ASP A 400 15.05 19.71 -10.11
N ALA A 401 14.65 20.98 -9.99
CA ALA A 401 15.55 22.08 -9.67
C ALA A 401 16.16 21.98 -8.25
N ALA A 402 15.56 21.19 -7.34
CA ALA A 402 16.09 21.04 -5.97
C ALA A 402 17.43 20.30 -5.93
N TRP A 403 17.86 19.70 -7.05
CA TRP A 403 19.22 19.21 -7.21
C TRP A 403 20.29 20.30 -7.12
N ALA A 404 19.98 21.54 -7.55
CA ALA A 404 20.93 22.64 -7.52
C ALA A 404 21.36 22.99 -6.08
N ASP A 405 20.42 22.91 -5.12
CA ASP A 405 20.69 23.15 -3.70
C ASP A 405 21.55 22.04 -3.09
N LEU A 406 21.33 20.80 -3.52
CA LEU A 406 22.03 19.61 -3.03
C LEU A 406 23.44 19.46 -3.61
N LEU A 407 23.64 19.92 -4.84
CA LEU A 407 24.87 19.73 -5.61
C LEU A 407 25.22 21.03 -6.34
N PRO A 408 25.69 22.06 -5.61
CA PRO A 408 26.05 23.35 -6.22
C PRO A 408 27.09 23.16 -7.33
N GLY A 409 26.83 23.75 -8.50
CA GLY A 409 27.71 23.67 -9.68
C GLY A 409 27.56 22.39 -10.51
N ALA A 410 26.69 21.44 -10.13
CA ALA A 410 26.36 20.31 -10.99
C ALA A 410 25.54 20.74 -12.22
N ASN A 411 25.79 20.11 -13.37
CA ASN A 411 24.95 20.28 -14.55
C ASN A 411 23.62 19.52 -14.35
N VAL A 412 22.54 20.26 -14.08
CA VAL A 412 21.19 19.74 -13.88
C VAL A 412 20.32 20.08 -15.11
N LEU A 413 19.95 19.05 -15.85
CA LEU A 413 18.97 19.11 -16.93
C LEU A 413 17.55 18.90 -16.39
N PRO A 414 16.52 19.41 -17.09
CA PRO A 414 15.12 19.22 -16.70
C PRO A 414 14.71 17.74 -16.57
N PRO A 415 13.59 17.45 -15.87
CA PRO A 415 13.04 16.11 -15.80
C PRO A 415 12.71 15.56 -17.20
N VAL A 416 13.03 14.29 -17.42
CA VAL A 416 12.74 13.57 -18.67
C VAL A 416 11.43 12.81 -18.53
N ASP A 417 10.57 12.87 -19.56
CA ASP A 417 9.31 12.12 -19.56
C ASP A 417 9.57 10.61 -19.61
N TYR A 418 9.02 9.91 -18.61
CA TYR A 418 9.20 8.48 -18.41
C TYR A 418 8.59 7.66 -19.56
N TYR A 419 7.42 8.03 -20.07
CA TYR A 419 6.74 7.29 -21.14
C TYR A 419 7.19 7.69 -22.55
N GLY A 420 7.84 8.85 -22.71
CA GLY A 420 8.33 9.37 -23.97
C GLY A 420 9.83 9.18 -24.17
N GLN A 421 10.61 10.16 -23.71
CA GLN A 421 12.02 10.34 -24.09
C GLN A 421 13.01 9.47 -23.29
N LEU A 422 12.62 9.02 -22.10
CA LEU A 422 13.53 8.34 -21.17
C LEU A 422 14.20 7.07 -21.74
N PRO A 423 13.52 6.18 -22.48
CA PRO A 423 14.16 5.03 -23.09
C PRO A 423 15.33 5.41 -24.01
N ASP A 424 15.16 6.46 -24.83
CA ASP A 424 16.21 6.90 -25.77
C ASP A 424 17.38 7.56 -25.03
N CYS A 425 17.11 8.30 -23.94
CA CYS A 425 18.15 8.80 -23.06
C CYS A 425 18.98 7.67 -22.45
N TYR A 426 18.34 6.59 -21.97
CA TYR A 426 19.05 5.43 -21.43
C TYR A 426 19.85 4.68 -22.49
N ALA A 427 19.31 4.48 -23.70
CA ALA A 427 19.99 3.81 -24.79
C ALA A 427 21.28 4.54 -25.20
N ARG A 428 21.26 5.88 -25.19
CA ARG A 428 22.35 6.74 -25.66
C ARG A 428 23.33 7.15 -24.57
N ALA A 429 22.99 6.97 -23.30
CA ALA A 429 23.86 7.29 -22.17
C ALA A 429 25.06 6.33 -22.10
N GLU A 430 26.21 6.89 -21.75
CA GLU A 430 27.43 6.09 -21.51
C GLU A 430 27.23 5.09 -20.36
N ALA A 431 26.60 5.55 -19.28
CA ALA A 431 26.10 4.73 -18.18
C ALA A 431 24.99 5.51 -17.46
N VAL A 432 24.18 4.81 -16.68
CA VAL A 432 23.19 5.40 -15.78
C VAL A 432 23.55 5.02 -14.35
N LEU A 433 23.46 5.95 -13.39
CA LEU A 433 23.69 5.64 -11.97
C LEU A 433 22.37 5.41 -11.24
N ASN A 434 22.35 4.39 -10.38
CA ASN A 434 21.33 4.16 -9.38
C ASN A 434 21.94 4.25 -7.96
N VAL A 435 21.17 4.84 -7.04
CA VAL A 435 21.44 4.82 -5.60
C VAL A 435 20.15 4.44 -4.89
N THR A 436 20.17 3.33 -4.18
CA THR A 436 19.00 2.75 -3.52
C THR A 436 18.53 3.62 -2.35
N SER A 437 17.21 3.74 -2.21
CA SER A 437 16.57 4.51 -1.14
C SER A 437 16.66 3.76 0.19
N LEU A 438 16.96 4.47 1.28
CA LEU A 438 16.96 3.92 2.63
C LEU A 438 15.54 3.78 3.22
N LEU A 439 14.52 4.31 2.52
CA LEU A 439 13.11 3.96 2.80
C LEU A 439 12.73 2.55 2.35
N LEU A 440 13.47 2.02 1.37
CA LEU A 440 13.28 0.70 0.77
C LEU A 440 14.68 0.07 0.56
N PRO A 441 15.36 -0.31 1.65
CA PRO A 441 16.78 -0.64 1.65
C PRO A 441 17.16 -1.88 0.81
N HIS A 442 16.26 -2.84 0.62
CA HIS A 442 16.50 -4.05 -0.20
C HIS A 442 15.74 -4.02 -1.53
N SER A 443 15.08 -2.91 -1.85
CA SER A 443 14.35 -2.77 -3.11
C SER A 443 15.26 -2.61 -4.33
N LEU A 444 14.71 -2.96 -5.48
CA LEU A 444 15.23 -2.55 -6.78
C LEU A 444 14.37 -1.41 -7.31
N SER A 445 14.99 -0.25 -7.55
CA SER A 445 14.36 0.84 -8.31
C SER A 445 14.04 0.41 -9.74
N GLN A 446 13.12 1.13 -10.39
CA GLN A 446 12.73 0.90 -11.78
C GLN A 446 13.94 0.93 -12.75
N ARG A 447 15.00 1.69 -12.44
CA ARG A 447 16.24 1.76 -13.26
C ARG A 447 16.94 0.42 -13.41
N HIS A 448 16.86 -0.46 -12.39
CA HIS A 448 17.46 -1.81 -12.45
C HIS A 448 16.88 -2.69 -13.55
N PHE A 449 15.70 -2.33 -14.05
CA PHE A 449 15.02 -3.04 -15.12
C PHE A 449 15.12 -2.22 -16.41
N ASP A 450 14.73 -0.95 -16.35
CA ASP A 450 14.48 -0.14 -17.54
C ASP A 450 15.74 0.25 -18.29
N VAL A 451 16.83 0.55 -17.60
CA VAL A 451 18.09 0.97 -18.26
C VAL A 451 18.61 -0.14 -19.17
N TRP A 452 18.64 -1.38 -18.68
CA TRP A 452 19.06 -2.53 -19.47
C TRP A 452 18.06 -2.85 -20.59
N ALA A 453 16.76 -2.74 -20.32
CA ALA A 453 15.72 -2.94 -21.33
C ALA A 453 15.78 -1.91 -22.46
N ALA A 454 16.22 -0.69 -22.18
CA ALA A 454 16.48 0.36 -23.18
C ALA A 454 17.79 0.16 -23.95
N GLY A 455 18.61 -0.84 -23.60
CA GLY A 455 19.92 -1.04 -24.23
C GLY A 455 21.04 -0.19 -23.61
N GLY A 456 20.77 0.45 -22.47
CA GLY A 456 21.76 1.19 -21.70
C GLY A 456 22.61 0.29 -20.80
N VAL A 457 23.43 0.94 -19.97
CA VAL A 457 24.25 0.30 -18.93
C VAL A 457 23.96 0.96 -17.61
N LEU A 458 23.71 0.16 -16.57
CA LEU A 458 23.48 0.64 -15.22
C LEU A 458 24.74 0.44 -14.37
N LEU A 459 25.06 1.42 -13.55
CA LEU A 459 25.90 1.30 -12.35
C LEU A 459 24.99 1.47 -11.13
N SER A 460 25.16 0.65 -10.11
CA SER A 460 24.34 0.73 -8.90
C SER A 460 25.13 0.46 -7.64
N ASP A 461 24.69 1.08 -6.53
CA ASP A 461 25.11 0.66 -5.21
C ASP A 461 24.75 -0.81 -4.93
N ALA A 462 25.50 -1.44 -4.00
CA ALA A 462 25.38 -2.84 -3.62
C ALA A 462 24.13 -3.16 -2.76
N THR A 463 22.93 -2.86 -3.26
CA THR A 463 21.69 -3.23 -2.56
C THR A 463 21.49 -4.75 -2.50
N PRO A 464 21.02 -5.31 -1.37
CA PRO A 464 20.69 -6.74 -1.25
C PRO A 464 19.68 -7.23 -2.30
N GLY A 465 18.82 -6.35 -2.82
CA GLY A 465 17.82 -6.67 -3.83
C GLY A 465 18.40 -7.21 -5.14
N LEU A 466 19.68 -6.94 -5.43
CA LEU A 466 20.36 -7.44 -6.64
C LEU A 466 20.46 -8.97 -6.69
N ARG A 467 20.24 -9.67 -5.56
CA ARG A 467 20.29 -11.14 -5.47
C ARG A 467 19.28 -11.89 -6.33
N ILE A 468 18.28 -11.19 -6.88
CA ILE A 468 17.31 -11.79 -7.81
C ILE A 468 17.91 -12.05 -9.20
N PHE A 469 19.07 -11.46 -9.49
CA PHE A 469 19.76 -11.58 -10.76
C PHE A 469 21.00 -12.47 -10.63
N PRO A 470 21.45 -13.10 -11.72
CA PRO A 470 22.68 -13.88 -11.73
C PRO A 470 23.92 -13.05 -11.30
N PRO A 471 24.78 -13.55 -10.40
CA PRO A 471 25.93 -12.80 -9.88
C PRO A 471 26.90 -12.27 -10.95
N GLU A 472 27.06 -12.99 -12.05
CA GLU A 472 27.89 -12.63 -13.19
C GLU A 472 27.38 -11.39 -13.95
N LEU A 473 26.06 -11.16 -13.93
CA LEU A 473 25.45 -9.96 -14.49
C LEU A 473 25.54 -8.76 -13.52
N VAL A 474 25.48 -9.04 -12.21
CA VAL A 474 25.51 -8.03 -11.15
C VAL A 474 26.92 -7.47 -10.93
N ARG A 475 27.95 -8.32 -10.90
CA ARG A 475 29.33 -7.94 -10.56
C ARG A 475 29.90 -6.78 -11.42
N PRO A 476 29.63 -6.69 -12.73
CA PRO A 476 30.10 -5.58 -13.55
C PRO A 476 29.44 -4.23 -13.24
N MET A 477 28.21 -4.21 -12.75
CA MET A 477 27.46 -2.97 -12.47
C MET A 477 27.50 -2.53 -11.00
N ARG A 478 27.82 -3.45 -10.08
CA ARG A 478 27.78 -3.21 -8.64
C ARG A 478 28.97 -2.35 -8.19
N LEU A 479 28.66 -1.31 -7.43
CA LEU A 479 29.61 -0.41 -6.77
C LEU A 479 29.49 -0.56 -5.26
N SER A 480 30.61 -0.75 -4.57
CA SER A 480 30.63 -0.83 -3.10
C SER A 480 30.66 0.55 -2.45
N SER A 481 31.22 1.54 -3.15
CA SER A 481 31.34 2.92 -2.68
C SER A 481 31.28 3.93 -3.83
N PRO A 482 31.00 5.22 -3.54
CA PRO A 482 31.08 6.28 -4.54
C PRO A 482 32.45 6.41 -5.22
N GLY A 483 33.52 6.01 -4.52
CA GLY A 483 34.90 6.10 -5.04
C GLY A 483 35.16 5.19 -6.25
N GLU A 484 34.36 4.13 -6.43
CA GLU A 484 34.52 3.18 -7.54
C GLU A 484 33.96 3.68 -8.87
N ILE A 485 33.16 4.77 -8.88
CA ILE A 485 32.43 5.24 -10.07
C ILE A 485 33.37 5.52 -11.24
N SER A 486 34.44 6.31 -11.01
CA SER A 486 35.36 6.72 -12.07
C SER A 486 36.13 5.54 -12.66
N ALA A 487 36.65 4.67 -11.79
CA ALA A 487 37.35 3.45 -12.21
C ALA A 487 36.43 2.53 -13.02
N ARG A 488 35.16 2.38 -12.60
CA ARG A 488 34.19 1.54 -13.29
C ARG A 488 33.81 2.09 -14.66
N LEU A 489 33.59 3.40 -14.79
CA LEU A 489 33.37 4.04 -16.09
C LEU A 489 34.56 3.84 -17.02
N LYS A 490 35.79 4.05 -16.54
CA LYS A 490 37.00 3.85 -17.35
C LYS A 490 37.11 2.40 -17.86
N ALA A 491 36.81 1.42 -17.02
CA ALA A 491 36.79 0.02 -17.42
C ALA A 491 35.73 -0.26 -18.51
N LEU A 492 34.51 0.28 -18.36
CA LEU A 492 33.45 0.14 -19.35
C LEU A 492 33.79 0.82 -20.69
N ARG A 493 34.48 1.97 -20.67
CA ARG A 493 34.97 2.67 -21.87
C ARG A 493 36.03 1.86 -22.62
N ALA A 494 36.87 1.14 -21.90
CA ALA A 494 37.96 0.36 -22.48
C ALA A 494 37.49 -0.94 -23.13
N ASP A 495 36.28 -1.42 -22.81
CA ASP A 495 35.75 -2.71 -23.27
C ASP A 495 34.35 -2.59 -23.89
N ALA A 496 34.31 -2.03 -25.11
CA ALA A 496 33.06 -1.87 -25.86
C ALA A 496 32.38 -3.22 -26.18
N ALA A 497 33.18 -4.26 -26.46
CA ALA A 497 32.66 -5.60 -26.76
C ALA A 497 32.00 -6.22 -25.52
N GLY A 498 32.67 -6.18 -24.37
CA GLY A 498 32.12 -6.63 -23.10
C GLY A 498 30.90 -5.83 -22.65
N ARG A 499 30.86 -4.52 -22.91
CA ARG A 499 29.67 -3.68 -22.67
C ARG A 499 28.46 -4.19 -23.46
N THR A 500 28.63 -4.46 -24.75
CA THR A 500 27.58 -4.98 -25.63
C THR A 500 27.13 -6.39 -25.22
N ALA A 501 28.08 -7.26 -24.86
CA ALA A 501 27.79 -8.60 -24.37
C ALA A 501 26.99 -8.56 -23.05
N LEU A 502 27.41 -7.71 -22.12
CA LEU A 502 26.71 -7.51 -20.84
C LEU A 502 25.28 -7.00 -21.04
N CYS A 503 25.10 -5.99 -21.89
CA CYS A 503 23.77 -5.46 -22.21
C CYS A 503 22.86 -6.53 -22.84
N THR A 504 23.40 -7.32 -23.77
CA THR A 504 22.68 -8.42 -24.42
C THR A 504 22.26 -9.49 -23.40
N ALA A 505 23.17 -9.86 -22.49
CA ALA A 505 22.90 -10.84 -21.45
C ALA A 505 21.83 -10.36 -20.45
N TRP A 506 21.88 -9.09 -20.04
CA TRP A 506 20.85 -8.47 -19.21
C TRP A 506 19.49 -8.44 -19.91
N ARG A 507 19.43 -8.01 -21.18
CA ARG A 507 18.18 -8.00 -21.95
C ARG A 507 17.56 -9.40 -22.06
N ARG A 508 18.39 -10.43 -22.25
CA ARG A 508 17.95 -11.84 -22.26
C ARG A 508 17.35 -12.25 -20.91
N GLU A 509 18.05 -11.97 -19.81
CA GLU A 509 17.57 -12.27 -18.45
C GLU A 509 16.24 -11.59 -18.15
N LEU A 510 16.14 -10.29 -18.46
CA LEU A 510 14.96 -9.49 -18.21
C LEU A 510 13.74 -9.97 -19.02
N ARG A 511 13.93 -10.33 -20.30
CA ARG A 511 12.86 -10.90 -21.12
C ARG A 511 12.39 -12.24 -20.58
N ALA A 512 13.30 -13.08 -20.08
CA ALA A 512 12.98 -14.41 -19.61
C ALA A 512 12.23 -14.41 -18.27
N ARG A 513 12.46 -13.42 -17.39
CA ARG A 513 11.98 -13.51 -15.99
C ARG A 513 11.46 -12.22 -15.36
N HIS A 514 11.69 -11.04 -15.95
CA HIS A 514 11.47 -9.76 -15.28
C HIS A 514 10.62 -8.76 -16.06
N THR A 515 9.52 -9.24 -16.66
CA THR A 515 8.47 -8.37 -17.23
C THR A 515 7.24 -8.30 -16.31
N TYR A 516 6.43 -7.26 -16.41
CA TYR A 516 5.18 -7.18 -15.65
C TYR A 516 4.20 -8.31 -15.98
N ALA A 517 4.28 -8.93 -17.16
CA ALA A 517 3.53 -10.14 -17.48
C ALA A 517 3.92 -11.32 -16.59
N HIS A 518 5.22 -11.51 -16.30
CA HIS A 518 5.67 -12.51 -15.33
C HIS A 518 5.15 -12.21 -13.91
N ARG A 519 5.07 -10.93 -13.53
CA ARG A 519 4.53 -10.53 -12.22
C ARG A 519 3.04 -10.84 -12.10
N LEU A 520 2.24 -10.53 -13.13
CA LEU A 520 0.82 -10.86 -13.15
C LEU A 520 0.57 -12.37 -13.19
N LEU A 521 1.34 -13.14 -13.98
CA LEU A 521 1.25 -14.60 -13.99
C LEU A 521 1.53 -15.19 -12.60
N ARG A 522 2.58 -14.71 -11.94
CA ARG A 522 2.89 -15.15 -10.58
C ARG A 522 1.79 -14.79 -9.59
N LEU A 523 1.22 -13.57 -9.66
CA LEU A 523 0.08 -13.20 -8.83
C LEU A 523 -1.13 -14.10 -9.07
N LEU A 524 -1.42 -14.46 -10.32
CA LEU A 524 -2.51 -15.38 -10.64
C LEU A 524 -2.27 -16.78 -10.08
N GLN A 525 -1.01 -17.25 -10.10
CA GLN A 525 -0.60 -18.56 -9.55
C GLN A 525 -0.66 -18.58 -8.03
N ASP A 526 -0.06 -17.58 -7.36
CA ASP A 526 -0.01 -17.47 -5.91
C ASP A 526 -1.41 -17.27 -5.27
N LEU A 527 -2.39 -16.85 -6.07
CA LEU A 527 -3.78 -16.60 -5.66
C LEU A 527 -4.77 -17.63 -6.27
N SER A 528 -4.29 -18.74 -6.83
CA SER A 528 -5.13 -19.79 -7.43
C SER A 528 -6.00 -20.51 -6.42
#